data_AF-A0A9X4AXZ8-F1
#
_entry.id   AF-A0A9X4AXZ8-F1
#
_cell.length_a   1.000
_cell.length_b   1.000
_cell.length_c   1.000
_cell.angle_alpha   90.00
_cell.angle_beta   90.00
_cell.angle_gamma   90.00
#
_symmetry.space_group_name_H-M   'P 1'
#
loop_
_entity.id
_entity.type
_entity.pdbx_description
1 polymer ?
#
loop_
_entity_poly.entity_id
_entity_poly.type
_entity_poly.pdbx_seq_one_letter_code
_entity_poly.pdbx_strand_id
1 'polypeptide(L)'
;MRLGLPDLGIGVGLRLPHYEEIFETRPKVDWFEIISENFLVPGGVPLANLDRALAHYPVIQHGVTLSIGGTTPLDFEFLRDLRTLLRRTKSPWVSDHLCWTGTATLNTHDLLPLPYTTEVIRHVAARARIVQDTLEVPLVLENVSSYLTYTSSDMTEWDFLTAVVEEANCGILLDVNNIYVSSQNHGFDPRVYVDAVPAERVVQIHLAGHTNYGDYIIDTHSGPVIDPVWDLYRRAIRRVGPVSTLIEWDEDIPPLAMLLAEAERARVVREEALSHAK
;
A
#
# COMPACT_ATOMS: atom_id res chain seq x y z
N MET A 1 2.98 -14.99 13.45
CA MET A 1 2.10 -13.85 13.81
C MET A 1 2.65 -12.65 13.05
N ARG A 2 1.84 -11.96 12.24
CA ARG A 2 2.30 -10.97 11.24
C ARG A 2 2.77 -9.68 11.90
N LEU A 3 4.02 -9.67 12.37
CA LEU A 3 4.59 -8.62 13.24
C LEU A 3 3.76 -8.29 14.51
N GLY A 4 2.83 -9.16 14.89
CA GLY A 4 1.87 -8.90 15.97
C GLY A 4 0.75 -7.90 15.62
N LEU A 5 0.61 -7.52 14.36
CA LEU A 5 -0.35 -6.51 13.90
C LEU A 5 -1.76 -7.10 13.72
N PRO A 6 -2.82 -6.29 14.00
CA PRO A 6 -4.20 -6.74 13.86
C PRO A 6 -4.64 -6.79 12.40
N ASP A 7 -5.60 -7.66 12.10
CA ASP A 7 -6.41 -7.60 10.89
C ASP A 7 -7.60 -6.68 11.16
N LEU A 8 -7.67 -5.57 10.44
CA LEU A 8 -8.73 -4.56 10.57
C LEU A 8 -9.94 -4.84 9.67
N GLY A 9 -9.95 -5.90 8.86
CA GLY A 9 -11.01 -6.16 7.90
C GLY A 9 -10.86 -5.36 6.60
N ILE A 10 -11.97 -4.90 6.03
CA ILE A 10 -11.98 -4.22 4.73
C ILE A 10 -12.14 -2.70 4.93
N GLY A 11 -11.19 -1.95 4.40
CA GLY A 11 -11.18 -0.49 4.41
C GLY A 11 -11.29 0.11 3.02
N VAL A 12 -11.41 1.44 2.99
CA VAL A 12 -11.37 2.25 1.77
C VAL A 12 -10.57 3.54 2.01
N GLY A 13 -10.12 4.18 0.94
CA GLY A 13 -9.45 5.48 1.05
C GLY A 13 -10.37 6.58 1.59
N LEU A 14 -9.89 7.38 2.56
CA LEU A 14 -10.55 8.59 3.01
C LEU A 14 -10.17 9.76 2.09
N ARG A 15 -10.94 9.94 1.01
CA ARG A 15 -10.70 10.97 -0.01
C ARG A 15 -11.67 12.14 0.12
N LEU A 16 -11.20 13.34 -0.25
CA LEU A 16 -11.94 14.61 -0.10
C LEU A 16 -13.40 14.56 -0.60
N PRO A 17 -13.72 13.97 -1.78
CA PRO A 17 -15.08 13.94 -2.29
C PRO A 17 -16.09 13.23 -1.38
N HIS A 18 -15.64 12.34 -0.49
CA HIS A 18 -16.52 11.53 0.37
C HIS A 18 -16.70 12.08 1.78
N TYR A 19 -15.99 13.14 2.16
CA TYR A 19 -15.92 13.58 3.56
C TYR A 19 -17.28 13.91 4.16
N GLU A 20 -18.06 14.75 3.48
CA GLU A 20 -19.37 15.17 3.97
C GLU A 20 -20.31 13.97 4.18
N GLU A 21 -20.43 13.11 3.16
CA GLU A 21 -21.26 11.91 3.22
C GLU A 21 -20.79 10.93 4.31
N ILE A 22 -19.47 10.71 4.47
CA ILE A 22 -18.92 9.85 5.53
C ILE A 22 -19.26 10.40 6.91
N PHE A 23 -19.12 11.71 7.12
CA PHE A 23 -19.35 12.33 8.43
C PHE A 23 -20.83 12.39 8.81
N GLU A 24 -21.72 12.52 7.82
CA GLU A 24 -23.17 12.57 8.03
C GLU A 24 -23.78 11.19 8.18
N THR A 25 -23.44 10.27 7.27
CA THR A 25 -24.11 8.95 7.18
C THR A 25 -23.42 7.88 8.00
N ARG A 26 -22.13 8.05 8.30
CA ARG A 26 -21.29 7.09 9.03
C ARG A 26 -21.45 5.67 8.46
N PRO A 27 -21.04 5.45 7.21
CA PRO A 27 -21.21 4.16 6.56
C PRO A 27 -20.47 3.06 7.32
N LYS A 28 -20.91 1.81 7.15
CA LYS A 28 -20.24 0.65 7.72
C LYS A 28 -18.95 0.36 6.93
N VAL A 29 -17.84 0.87 7.44
CA VAL A 29 -16.48 0.65 6.94
C VAL A 29 -15.63 0.24 8.13
N ASP A 30 -14.75 -0.76 7.96
CA ASP A 30 -13.99 -1.29 9.10
C ASP A 30 -12.83 -0.34 9.49
N TRP A 31 -12.22 0.32 8.50
CA TRP A 31 -11.16 1.32 8.68
C TRP A 31 -10.97 2.20 7.43
N PHE A 32 -10.31 3.34 7.59
CA PHE A 32 -9.95 4.23 6.49
C PHE A 32 -8.44 4.34 6.30
N GLU A 33 -7.99 4.50 5.07
CA GLU A 33 -6.61 4.90 4.77
C GLU A 33 -6.51 6.37 4.37
N ILE A 34 -5.49 7.05 4.87
CA ILE A 34 -5.12 8.40 4.44
C ILE A 34 -3.76 8.40 3.76
N ILE A 35 -3.60 9.30 2.78
CA ILE A 35 -2.27 9.72 2.31
C ILE A 35 -1.69 10.65 3.37
N SER A 36 -0.61 10.22 4.01
CA SER A 36 -0.05 10.84 5.21
C SER A 36 0.30 12.31 4.98
N GLU A 37 0.92 12.60 3.83
CA GLU A 37 1.41 13.91 3.41
C GLU A 37 0.30 14.97 3.35
N ASN A 38 -0.94 14.57 3.05
CA ASN A 38 -2.09 15.50 3.03
C ASN A 38 -2.44 16.05 4.43
N PHE A 39 -1.88 15.45 5.48
CA PHE A 39 -2.14 15.81 6.88
C PHE A 39 -0.88 16.25 7.65
N LEU A 40 0.28 16.34 6.98
CA LEU A 40 1.51 16.90 7.54
C LEU A 40 1.48 18.44 7.48
N VAL A 41 0.47 19.01 8.13
CA VAL A 41 0.24 20.46 8.22
C VAL A 41 0.15 20.90 9.68
N PRO A 42 0.49 22.16 10.02
CA PRO A 42 0.41 22.64 11.41
C PRO A 42 -1.00 22.65 12.02
N GLY A 43 -2.06 22.62 11.20
CA GLY A 43 -3.44 22.79 11.63
C GLY A 43 -4.41 22.93 10.46
N GLY A 44 -5.65 23.31 10.77
CA GLY A 44 -6.66 23.70 9.79
C GLY A 44 -7.62 22.59 9.39
N VAL A 45 -8.32 22.83 8.27
CA VAL A 45 -9.40 21.96 7.76
C VAL A 45 -8.97 20.50 7.57
N PRO A 46 -7.77 20.17 7.06
CA PRO A 46 -7.35 18.77 6.91
C PRO A 46 -7.36 18.02 8.24
N LEU A 47 -6.72 18.58 9.27
CA LEU A 47 -6.66 17.95 10.59
C LEU A 47 -8.01 17.96 11.32
N ALA A 48 -8.85 18.97 11.11
CA ALA A 48 -10.21 18.97 11.65
C ALA A 48 -11.08 17.86 11.03
N ASN A 49 -10.95 17.60 9.74
CA ASN A 49 -11.64 16.50 9.07
C ASN A 49 -11.07 15.14 9.50
N LEU A 50 -9.76 15.03 9.69
CA LEU A 50 -9.14 13.81 10.24
C LEU A 50 -9.68 13.50 11.64
N ASP A 51 -9.80 14.49 12.52
CA ASP A 51 -10.34 14.29 13.87
C ASP A 51 -11.81 13.82 13.84
N ARG A 52 -12.61 14.35 12.89
CA ARG A 52 -13.99 13.89 12.68
C ARG A 52 -14.04 12.42 12.26
N ALA A 53 -13.13 11.98 11.40
CA ALA A 53 -13.01 10.57 11.02
C ALA A 53 -12.57 9.70 12.21
N LEU A 54 -11.51 10.12 12.92
CA LEU A 54 -10.94 9.41 14.07
C LEU A 54 -11.92 9.26 15.26
N ALA A 55 -12.95 10.11 15.33
CA ALA A 55 -14.02 9.97 16.32
C ALA A 55 -14.87 8.70 16.13
N HIS A 56 -14.83 8.10 14.93
CA HIS A 56 -15.72 7.00 14.56
C HIS A 56 -15.01 5.79 13.94
N TYR A 57 -13.82 5.98 13.35
CA TYR A 57 -13.14 4.95 12.57
C TYR A 57 -11.65 4.85 12.92
N PRO A 58 -11.09 3.63 12.89
CA PRO A 58 -9.64 3.45 12.77
C PRO A 58 -9.13 4.09 11.47
N VAL A 59 -7.94 4.69 11.54
CA VAL A 59 -7.26 5.26 10.37
C VAL A 59 -5.85 4.71 10.28
N ILE A 60 -5.47 4.26 9.09
CA ILE A 60 -4.13 3.82 8.73
C ILE A 60 -3.50 4.85 7.80
N GLN A 61 -2.18 4.99 7.91
CA GLN A 61 -1.38 5.91 7.11
C GLN A 61 -0.64 5.15 6.02
N HIS A 62 -0.81 5.61 4.79
CA HIS A 62 0.00 5.24 3.65
C HIS A 62 0.74 6.50 3.17
N GLY A 63 2.04 6.40 2.95
CA GLY A 63 2.92 7.49 2.51
C GLY A 63 3.31 7.31 1.05
N VAL A 64 3.57 8.43 0.37
CA VAL A 64 3.90 8.44 -1.06
C VAL A 64 5.22 9.15 -1.37
N THR A 65 5.91 9.66 -0.34
CA THR A 65 7.09 10.52 -0.53
C THR A 65 8.34 10.08 0.22
N LEU A 66 8.32 9.03 1.05
CA LEU A 66 9.50 8.60 1.83
C LEU A 66 10.72 8.28 0.96
N SER A 67 10.49 7.77 -0.26
CA SER A 67 11.55 7.48 -1.24
C SER A 67 12.64 6.58 -0.62
N ILE A 68 12.23 5.43 -0.07
CA ILE A 68 13.11 4.60 0.77
C ILE A 68 14.34 4.09 -0.01
N GLY A 69 14.20 3.88 -1.32
CA GLY A 69 15.29 3.50 -2.22
C GLY A 69 16.18 4.66 -2.69
N GLY A 70 15.83 5.90 -2.37
CA GLY A 70 16.62 7.09 -2.71
C GLY A 70 17.98 7.16 -2.01
N THR A 71 18.92 7.87 -2.63
CA THR A 71 20.28 8.07 -2.10
C THR A 71 20.45 9.34 -1.27
N THR A 72 19.49 10.28 -1.36
CA THR A 72 19.43 11.45 -0.49
C THR A 72 19.30 11.01 0.98
N PRO A 73 19.95 11.71 1.94
CA PRO A 73 19.75 11.43 3.36
C PRO A 73 18.26 11.43 3.75
N LEU A 74 17.89 10.59 4.72
CA LEU A 74 16.53 10.58 5.27
C LEU A 74 16.21 11.95 5.88
N ASP A 75 15.01 12.46 5.60
CA ASP A 75 14.52 13.71 6.16
C ASP A 75 13.94 13.46 7.56
N PHE A 76 14.71 13.78 8.59
CA PHE A 76 14.30 13.60 9.99
C PHE A 76 13.24 14.62 10.45
N GLU A 77 13.08 15.73 9.74
CA GLU A 77 11.97 16.65 10.00
C GLU A 77 10.67 16.03 9.53
N PHE A 78 10.64 15.54 8.29
CA PHE A 78 9.52 14.76 7.77
C PHE A 78 9.15 13.57 8.66
N LEU A 79 10.13 12.75 9.08
CA LEU A 79 9.87 11.59 9.94
C LEU A 79 9.29 11.97 11.31
N ARG A 80 9.69 13.13 11.87
CA ARG A 80 9.15 13.64 13.13
C ARG A 80 7.70 14.09 12.97
N ASP A 81 7.37 14.71 11.85
CA ASP A 81 5.99 15.13 11.54
C ASP A 81 5.11 13.90 11.29
N LEU A 82 5.61 12.91 10.55
CA LEU A 82 4.95 11.63 10.33
C LEU A 82 4.71 10.89 11.66
N ARG A 83 5.70 10.82 12.54
CA ARG A 83 5.52 10.26 13.90
C ARG A 83 4.45 11.00 14.71
N THR A 84 4.37 12.31 14.56
CA THR A 84 3.33 13.12 15.23
C THR A 84 1.95 12.77 14.72
N LEU A 85 1.80 12.59 13.40
CA LEU A 85 0.55 12.13 12.79
C LEU A 85 0.21 10.71 13.23
N LEU A 86 1.17 9.78 13.26
CA LEU A 86 1.00 8.40 13.76
C LEU A 86 0.50 8.35 15.19
N ARG A 87 1.00 9.22 16.07
CA ARG A 87 0.50 9.34 17.44
C ARG A 87 -0.94 9.85 17.49
N ARG A 88 -1.31 10.76 16.58
CA ARG A 88 -2.68 11.29 16.49
C ARG A 88 -3.67 10.23 16.02
N THR A 89 -3.34 9.52 14.94
CA THR A 89 -4.21 8.47 14.37
C THR A 89 -4.19 7.18 15.17
N LYS A 90 -3.15 6.96 15.97
CA LYS A 90 -2.85 5.69 16.66
C LYS A 90 -2.75 4.53 15.68
N SER A 91 -2.25 4.78 14.47
CA SER A 91 -2.11 3.75 13.44
C SER A 91 -1.11 2.68 13.94
N PRO A 92 -1.49 1.41 13.97
CA PRO A 92 -0.61 0.32 14.41
C PRO A 92 0.56 0.04 13.47
N TRP A 93 0.50 0.50 12.21
CA TRP A 93 1.59 0.49 11.25
C TRP A 93 1.50 1.71 10.33
N VAL A 94 2.53 1.91 9.51
CA VAL A 94 2.57 2.88 8.41
C VAL A 94 3.14 2.20 7.17
N SER A 95 2.53 2.44 6.02
CA SER A 95 3.04 1.94 4.74
C SER A 95 3.65 3.03 3.88
N ASP A 96 4.59 2.68 3.01
CA ASP A 96 5.10 3.52 1.93
C ASP A 96 5.67 2.62 0.80
N HIS A 97 5.93 3.21 -0.35
CA HIS A 97 6.34 2.50 -1.55
C HIS A 97 7.81 2.05 -1.51
N LEU A 98 8.10 0.83 -1.95
CA LEU A 98 9.45 0.35 -2.21
C LEU A 98 9.97 0.90 -3.54
N CYS A 99 10.20 2.21 -3.59
CA CYS A 99 10.58 2.89 -4.81
C CYS A 99 11.62 3.98 -4.60
N TRP A 100 11.97 4.59 -5.73
CA TRP A 100 12.67 5.85 -5.79
C TRP A 100 11.81 6.88 -6.52
N THR A 101 11.51 7.99 -5.85
CA THR A 101 10.71 9.11 -6.38
C THR A 101 11.54 10.29 -6.87
N GLY A 102 12.87 10.12 -6.99
CA GLY A 102 13.77 11.13 -7.56
C GLY A 102 14.86 11.67 -6.62
N THR A 103 15.56 12.72 -7.05
CA THR A 103 16.68 13.35 -6.30
C THR A 103 16.20 14.58 -5.54
N ALA A 104 17.04 15.11 -4.64
CA ALA A 104 16.77 16.38 -3.93
C ALA A 104 16.41 17.57 -4.85
N THR A 105 16.74 17.48 -6.15
CA THR A 105 16.47 18.51 -7.16
C THR A 105 15.43 18.12 -8.21
N LEU A 106 14.92 16.89 -8.20
CA LEU A 106 13.96 16.39 -9.19
C LEU A 106 13.09 15.32 -8.55
N ASN A 107 11.83 15.64 -8.27
CA ASN A 107 10.81 14.65 -7.89
C ASN A 107 10.17 14.12 -9.18
N THR A 108 10.32 12.82 -9.45
CA THR A 108 9.57 12.17 -10.53
C THR A 108 8.20 11.86 -9.97
N HIS A 109 7.14 12.37 -10.60
CA HIS A 109 5.77 11.99 -10.23
C HIS A 109 5.50 10.49 -10.39
N ASP A 110 6.40 9.78 -11.08
CA ASP A 110 6.41 8.33 -11.24
C ASP A 110 7.25 7.64 -10.14
N LEU A 111 6.69 6.55 -9.60
CA LEU A 111 7.38 5.61 -8.72
C LEU A 111 8.34 4.76 -9.55
N LEU A 112 9.63 5.10 -9.55
CA LEU A 112 10.60 4.36 -10.36
C LEU A 112 11.00 3.05 -9.67
N PRO A 113 11.06 1.93 -10.41
CA PRO A 113 11.51 0.67 -9.85
C PRO A 113 12.97 0.78 -9.40
N LEU A 114 13.38 -0.10 -8.49
CA LEU A 114 14.77 -0.19 -8.03
C LEU A 114 15.52 -1.28 -8.80
N PRO A 115 16.86 -1.15 -9.00
CA PRO A 115 17.65 -2.28 -9.44
C PRO A 115 17.61 -3.41 -8.39
N TYR A 116 17.25 -4.62 -8.81
CA TYR A 116 17.10 -5.76 -7.89
C TYR A 116 18.46 -6.42 -7.62
N THR A 117 19.29 -5.76 -6.80
CA THR A 117 20.64 -6.22 -6.45
C THR A 117 20.85 -6.32 -4.93
N THR A 118 21.85 -7.10 -4.51
CA THR A 118 22.22 -7.22 -3.08
C THR A 118 22.65 -5.89 -2.46
N GLU A 119 23.26 -4.99 -3.25
CA GLU A 119 23.65 -3.66 -2.76
C GLU A 119 22.41 -2.82 -2.42
N VAL A 120 21.41 -2.82 -3.29
CA VAL A 120 20.17 -2.08 -3.07
C VAL A 120 19.38 -2.67 -1.90
N ILE A 121 19.37 -3.99 -1.72
CA ILE A 121 18.75 -4.64 -0.54
C ILE A 121 19.34 -4.06 0.75
N ARG A 122 20.67 -4.05 0.89
CA ARG A 122 21.35 -3.54 2.09
C ARG A 122 21.07 -2.05 2.32
N HIS A 123 21.06 -1.26 1.25
CA HIS A 123 20.77 0.17 1.30
C HIS A 123 19.35 0.44 1.81
N VAL A 124 18.34 -0.17 1.20
CA VAL A 124 16.94 -0.02 1.59
C VAL A 124 16.73 -0.54 3.00
N ALA A 125 17.25 -1.73 3.32
CA ALA A 125 17.06 -2.33 4.63
C ALA A 125 17.66 -1.50 5.77
N ALA A 126 18.83 -0.90 5.55
CA ALA A 126 19.43 0.02 6.52
C ALA A 126 18.56 1.25 6.77
N ARG A 127 18.01 1.85 5.71
CA ARG A 127 17.12 3.02 5.82
C ARG A 127 15.79 2.65 6.48
N ALA A 128 15.20 1.51 6.11
CA ALA A 128 13.96 1.02 6.69
C ALA A 128 14.08 0.80 8.21
N ARG A 129 15.23 0.30 8.70
CA ARG A 129 15.50 0.21 10.14
C ARG A 129 15.53 1.58 10.81
N ILE A 130 16.22 2.56 10.24
CA ILE A 130 16.27 3.95 10.77
C ILE A 130 14.87 4.57 10.82
N VAL A 131 14.07 4.36 9.77
CA VAL A 131 12.69 4.86 9.71
C VAL A 131 11.85 4.22 10.83
N GLN A 132 11.87 2.89 10.96
CA GLN A 132 11.14 2.19 12.03
C GLN A 132 11.56 2.65 13.43
N ASP A 133 12.87 2.77 13.68
CA ASP A 133 13.39 3.27 14.96
C ASP A 133 12.93 4.70 15.25
N THR A 134 12.81 5.54 14.22
CA THR A 134 12.37 6.93 14.34
C THR A 134 10.87 7.02 14.60
N LEU A 135 10.07 6.24 13.88
CA LEU A 135 8.61 6.27 13.93
C LEU A 135 8.02 5.49 15.11
N GLU A 136 8.76 4.51 15.66
CA GLU A 136 8.35 3.62 16.75
C GLU A 136 7.11 2.77 16.45
N VAL A 137 6.83 2.54 15.17
CA VAL A 137 5.80 1.62 14.67
C VAL A 137 6.39 0.79 13.54
N PRO A 138 5.85 -0.42 13.27
CA PRO A 138 6.26 -1.21 12.11
C PRO A 138 6.07 -0.44 10.81
N LEU A 139 7.12 -0.44 9.98
CA LEU A 139 7.05 0.02 8.60
C LEU A 139 6.53 -1.13 7.74
N VAL A 140 5.74 -0.81 6.74
CA VAL A 140 5.20 -1.74 5.77
C VAL A 140 5.60 -1.25 4.38
N LEU A 141 6.27 -2.08 3.60
CA LEU A 141 6.75 -1.70 2.26
C LEU A 141 5.83 -2.27 1.19
N GLU A 142 5.44 -1.41 0.26
CA GLU A 142 4.58 -1.75 -0.86
C GLU A 142 5.34 -2.08 -2.14
N ASN A 143 4.91 -3.12 -2.85
CA ASN A 143 5.36 -3.39 -4.22
C ASN A 143 4.69 -2.43 -5.20
N VAL A 144 5.48 -1.83 -6.09
CA VAL A 144 4.99 -0.86 -7.09
C VAL A 144 4.75 -1.52 -8.44
N SER A 145 3.87 -0.94 -9.24
CA SER A 145 3.78 -1.26 -10.66
C SER A 145 5.07 -0.80 -11.38
N SER A 146 5.52 -1.57 -12.37
CA SER A 146 6.70 -1.22 -13.17
C SER A 146 6.44 -1.33 -14.68
N TYR A 147 7.05 -0.42 -15.43
CA TYR A 147 6.98 -0.34 -16.89
C TYR A 147 8.33 -0.55 -17.58
N LEU A 148 9.40 -0.55 -16.77
CA LEU A 148 10.79 -0.68 -17.19
C LEU A 148 11.50 -1.61 -16.21
N THR A 149 12.44 -2.40 -16.72
CA THR A 149 13.31 -3.23 -15.90
C THR A 149 14.77 -2.79 -16.09
N TYR A 150 15.56 -2.89 -15.03
CA TYR A 150 17.00 -2.64 -15.10
C TYR A 150 17.72 -3.88 -15.62
N THR A 151 18.64 -3.69 -16.56
CA THR A 151 19.51 -4.76 -17.07
C THR A 151 20.47 -5.31 -16.01
N SER A 152 20.67 -4.56 -14.93
CA SER A 152 21.50 -4.94 -13.78
C SER A 152 20.75 -5.71 -12.69
N SER A 153 19.47 -6.04 -12.88
CA SER A 153 18.71 -6.83 -11.90
C SER A 153 19.18 -8.29 -11.93
N ASP A 154 19.58 -8.82 -10.77
CA ASP A 154 20.12 -10.18 -10.62
C ASP A 154 19.08 -11.18 -10.08
N MET A 155 17.89 -10.69 -9.72
CA MET A 155 16.81 -11.47 -9.11
C MET A 155 15.44 -10.95 -9.52
N THR A 156 14.41 -11.70 -9.18
CA THR A 156 13.02 -11.29 -9.40
C THR A 156 12.60 -10.22 -8.39
N GLU A 157 11.52 -9.49 -8.68
CA GLU A 157 10.99 -8.47 -7.77
C GLU A 157 10.55 -9.05 -6.42
N TRP A 158 9.89 -10.21 -6.42
CA TRP A 158 9.46 -10.86 -5.18
C TRP A 158 10.64 -11.39 -4.36
N ASP A 159 11.74 -11.84 -4.99
CA ASP A 159 12.97 -12.20 -4.27
C ASP A 159 13.59 -10.95 -3.62
N PHE A 160 13.63 -9.84 -4.36
CA PHE A 160 14.13 -8.56 -3.87
C PHE A 160 13.30 -8.02 -2.70
N LEU A 161 11.98 -7.95 -2.86
CA LEU A 161 11.05 -7.54 -1.81
C LEU A 161 11.23 -8.41 -0.56
N THR A 162 11.26 -9.74 -0.72
CA THR A 162 11.46 -10.70 0.38
C THR A 162 12.76 -10.41 1.12
N ALA A 163 13.88 -10.28 0.40
CA ALA A 163 15.18 -10.00 1.00
C ALA A 163 15.20 -8.66 1.76
N VAL A 164 14.59 -7.60 1.20
CA VAL A 164 14.48 -6.29 1.86
C VAL A 164 13.72 -6.41 3.17
N VAL A 165 12.51 -7.01 3.16
CA VAL A 165 11.67 -7.04 4.36
C VAL A 165 12.21 -7.98 5.44
N GLU A 166 12.93 -9.03 5.04
CA GLU A 166 13.63 -9.92 5.96
C GLU A 166 14.83 -9.22 6.62
N GLU A 167 15.66 -8.53 5.84
CA GLU A 167 16.84 -7.82 6.36
C GLU A 167 16.44 -6.60 7.21
N ALA A 168 15.35 -5.91 6.85
CA ALA A 168 14.83 -4.75 7.59
C ALA A 168 13.93 -5.12 8.77
N ASN A 169 13.48 -6.38 8.84
CA ASN A 169 12.41 -6.84 9.73
C ASN A 169 11.15 -5.96 9.67
N CYS A 170 10.69 -5.62 8.46
CA CYS A 170 9.47 -4.85 8.23
C CYS A 170 8.37 -5.70 7.57
N GLY A 171 7.19 -5.11 7.36
CA GLY A 171 6.02 -5.77 6.75
C GLY A 171 5.90 -5.50 5.25
N ILE A 172 4.96 -6.20 4.61
CA ILE A 172 4.59 -6.02 3.20
C ILE A 172 3.15 -5.50 3.11
N LEU A 173 2.96 -4.45 2.31
CA LEU A 173 1.66 -4.10 1.73
C LEU A 173 1.69 -4.70 0.33
N LEU A 174 0.87 -5.73 0.12
CA LEU A 174 0.86 -6.45 -1.14
C LEU A 174 -0.22 -5.84 -2.03
N ASP A 175 0.18 -4.95 -2.93
CA ASP A 175 -0.73 -4.46 -3.95
C ASP A 175 -0.85 -5.52 -5.06
N VAL A 176 -2.05 -6.08 -5.17
CA VAL A 176 -2.35 -7.15 -6.13
C VAL A 176 -2.62 -6.60 -7.54
N ASN A 177 -3.09 -5.37 -7.63
CA ASN A 177 -3.25 -4.66 -8.89
C ASN A 177 -1.88 -4.38 -9.53
N ASN A 178 -0.90 -3.92 -8.77
CA ASN A 178 0.49 -3.69 -9.20
C ASN A 178 1.13 -4.95 -9.74
N ILE A 179 0.93 -6.09 -9.06
CA ILE A 179 1.39 -7.40 -9.57
C ILE A 179 0.75 -7.69 -10.93
N TYR A 180 -0.55 -7.45 -11.09
CA TYR A 180 -1.24 -7.68 -12.36
C TYR A 180 -0.70 -6.75 -13.45
N VAL A 181 -0.62 -5.44 -13.21
CA VAL A 181 -0.12 -4.44 -14.15
C VAL A 181 1.31 -4.79 -14.60
N SER A 182 2.22 -5.03 -13.65
CA SER A 182 3.59 -5.45 -13.94
C SER A 182 3.65 -6.74 -14.75
N SER A 183 2.76 -7.71 -14.46
CA SER A 183 2.73 -8.98 -15.20
C SER A 183 2.35 -8.81 -16.66
N GLN A 184 1.41 -7.90 -16.95
CA GLN A 184 0.99 -7.62 -18.32
C GLN A 184 2.08 -6.86 -19.10
N ASN A 185 2.78 -5.93 -18.43
CA ASN A 185 3.84 -5.15 -19.05
C ASN A 185 5.16 -5.94 -19.24
N HIS A 186 5.45 -6.92 -18.38
CA HIS A 186 6.71 -7.67 -18.39
C HIS A 186 6.58 -9.14 -18.82
N GLY A 187 5.36 -9.66 -18.99
CA GLY A 187 5.11 -11.00 -19.50
C GLY A 187 5.43 -12.14 -18.53
N PHE A 188 5.34 -11.91 -17.21
CA PHE A 188 5.47 -12.97 -16.20
C PHE A 188 4.10 -13.46 -15.70
N ASP A 189 4.08 -14.59 -15.00
CA ASP A 189 2.85 -15.11 -14.38
C ASP A 189 2.63 -14.46 -13.00
N PRO A 190 1.56 -13.64 -12.82
CA PRO A 190 1.32 -12.94 -11.54
C PRO A 190 1.04 -13.90 -10.37
N ARG A 191 0.62 -15.14 -10.66
CA ARG A 191 0.39 -16.16 -9.62
C ARG A 191 1.70 -16.58 -8.97
N VAL A 192 2.79 -16.61 -9.73
CA VAL A 192 4.14 -16.93 -9.21
C VAL A 192 4.58 -15.88 -8.20
N TYR A 193 4.35 -14.59 -8.48
CA TYR A 193 4.65 -13.51 -7.55
C TYR A 193 3.89 -13.72 -6.22
N VAL A 194 2.57 -13.86 -6.29
CA VAL A 194 1.72 -14.08 -5.10
C VAL A 194 2.14 -15.35 -4.34
N ASP A 195 2.59 -16.38 -5.05
CA ASP A 195 3.08 -17.64 -4.47
C ASP A 195 4.53 -17.58 -3.96
N ALA A 196 5.26 -16.50 -4.19
CA ALA A 196 6.65 -16.38 -3.75
C ALA A 196 6.79 -15.50 -2.51
N VAL A 197 5.97 -14.45 -2.38
CA VAL A 197 6.05 -13.52 -1.24
C VAL A 197 5.82 -14.21 0.12
N PRO A 198 6.53 -13.79 1.18
CA PRO A 198 6.44 -14.37 2.52
C PRO A 198 5.09 -14.00 3.17
N ALA A 199 4.18 -14.96 3.22
CA ALA A 199 2.80 -14.80 3.65
C ALA A 199 2.67 -14.23 5.08
N GLU A 200 3.60 -14.58 5.96
CA GLU A 200 3.68 -14.12 7.34
C GLU A 200 4.12 -12.67 7.50
N ARG A 201 4.65 -12.04 6.43
CA ARG A 201 5.03 -10.63 6.41
C ARG A 201 4.01 -9.73 5.73
N VAL A 202 3.01 -10.27 5.04
CA VAL A 202 1.93 -9.48 4.43
C VAL A 202 1.00 -8.95 5.51
N VAL A 203 1.05 -7.65 5.76
CA VAL A 203 0.28 -6.93 6.79
C VAL A 203 -0.99 -6.31 6.20
N GLN A 204 -0.95 -5.94 4.93
CA GLN A 204 -2.01 -5.24 4.23
C GLN A 204 -2.04 -5.69 2.77
N ILE A 205 -3.22 -5.68 2.16
CA ILE A 205 -3.42 -5.89 0.73
C ILE A 205 -4.14 -4.68 0.15
N HIS A 206 -3.72 -4.22 -1.02
CA HIS A 206 -4.44 -3.24 -1.81
C HIS A 206 -5.07 -3.88 -3.06
N LEU A 207 -6.23 -3.34 -3.44
CA LEU A 207 -6.99 -3.69 -4.64
C LEU A 207 -7.45 -2.41 -5.31
N ALA A 208 -7.13 -2.28 -6.58
CA ALA A 208 -7.48 -1.12 -7.38
C ALA A 208 -7.89 -1.52 -8.81
N GLY A 209 -8.49 -0.56 -9.52
CA GLY A 209 -8.62 -0.60 -10.98
C GLY A 209 -7.40 0.02 -11.66
N HIS A 210 -7.31 -0.15 -12.98
CA HIS A 210 -6.22 0.37 -13.81
C HIS A 210 -6.70 0.70 -15.22
N THR A 211 -5.90 1.44 -15.98
CA THR A 211 -6.21 1.81 -17.36
C THR A 211 -5.44 0.96 -18.36
N ASN A 212 -6.17 0.29 -19.26
CA ASN A 212 -5.59 -0.56 -20.31
C ASN A 212 -5.57 0.18 -21.66
N TYR A 213 -4.37 0.39 -22.21
CA TYR A 213 -4.15 1.05 -23.51
C TYR A 213 -3.92 0.07 -24.68
N GLY A 214 -4.20 -1.22 -24.46
CA GLY A 214 -4.02 -2.30 -25.43
C GLY A 214 -2.63 -2.92 -25.32
N ASP A 215 -1.61 -2.18 -25.71
CA ASP A 215 -0.22 -2.68 -25.72
C ASP A 215 0.47 -2.61 -24.36
N TYR A 216 -0.05 -1.77 -23.45
CA TYR A 216 0.44 -1.60 -22.09
C TYR A 216 -0.71 -1.22 -21.16
N ILE A 217 -0.51 -1.48 -19.87
CA ILE A 217 -1.44 -1.10 -18.80
C ILE A 217 -0.75 -0.09 -17.91
N ILE A 218 -1.46 0.97 -17.52
CA ILE A 218 -1.00 1.96 -16.56
C ILE A 218 -1.83 1.85 -15.29
N ASP A 219 -1.11 1.90 -14.19
CA ASP A 219 -1.62 1.86 -12.85
C ASP A 219 -2.18 3.22 -12.42
N THR A 220 -3.45 3.45 -12.75
CA THR A 220 -4.13 4.73 -12.48
C THR A 220 -4.94 4.72 -11.19
N HIS A 221 -5.09 3.56 -10.55
CA HIS A 221 -5.99 3.37 -9.41
C HIS A 221 -7.37 3.99 -9.65
N SER A 222 -7.88 3.76 -10.86
CA SER A 222 -9.17 4.26 -11.32
C SER A 222 -10.01 3.15 -11.94
N GLY A 223 -11.32 3.28 -11.75
CA GLY A 223 -12.28 2.30 -12.21
C GLY A 223 -12.42 1.09 -11.26
N PRO A 224 -13.42 0.23 -11.56
CA PRO A 224 -13.69 -0.95 -10.76
C PRO A 224 -12.57 -1.99 -10.91
N VAL A 225 -12.37 -2.78 -9.85
CA VAL A 225 -11.41 -3.89 -9.85
C VAL A 225 -11.91 -4.97 -10.82
N ILE A 226 -11.04 -5.40 -11.73
CA ILE A 226 -11.38 -6.40 -12.76
C ILE A 226 -11.26 -7.84 -12.25
N ASP A 227 -11.96 -8.78 -12.90
CA ASP A 227 -12.01 -10.19 -12.47
C ASP A 227 -10.63 -10.87 -12.33
N PRO A 228 -9.64 -10.66 -13.23
CA PRO A 228 -8.29 -11.19 -13.03
C PRO A 228 -7.61 -10.73 -11.74
N VAL A 229 -7.83 -9.47 -11.32
CA VAL A 229 -7.29 -8.94 -10.06
C VAL A 229 -8.03 -9.55 -8.87
N TRP A 230 -9.36 -9.74 -8.96
CA TRP A 230 -10.12 -10.48 -7.95
C TRP A 230 -9.66 -11.94 -7.78
N ASP A 231 -9.28 -12.60 -8.87
CA ASP A 231 -8.75 -13.96 -8.84
C ASP A 231 -7.38 -14.03 -8.15
N LEU A 232 -6.51 -13.05 -8.41
CA LEU A 232 -5.25 -12.90 -7.69
C LEU A 232 -5.47 -12.59 -6.21
N TYR A 233 -6.42 -11.73 -5.87
CA TYR A 233 -6.79 -11.44 -4.49
C TYR A 233 -7.26 -12.70 -3.74
N ARG A 234 -8.16 -13.48 -4.37
CA ARG A 234 -8.64 -14.75 -3.82
C ARG A 234 -7.47 -15.71 -3.56
N ARG A 235 -6.48 -15.75 -4.47
CA ARG A 235 -5.26 -16.55 -4.30
C ARG A 235 -4.41 -16.04 -3.14
N ALA A 236 -4.19 -14.72 -3.06
CA ALA A 236 -3.44 -14.09 -1.98
C ALA A 236 -4.06 -14.39 -0.61
N ILE A 237 -5.38 -14.21 -0.45
CA ILE A 237 -6.09 -14.50 0.81
C ILE A 237 -5.99 -15.99 1.21
N ARG A 238 -6.08 -16.92 0.25
CA ARG A 238 -5.91 -18.35 0.56
C ARG A 238 -4.53 -18.68 1.13
N ARG A 239 -3.50 -17.95 0.71
CA ARG A 239 -2.11 -18.14 1.15
C ARG A 239 -1.79 -17.38 2.43
N VAL A 240 -2.13 -16.10 2.47
CA VAL A 240 -1.82 -15.16 3.55
C VAL A 240 -2.73 -15.35 4.76
N GLY A 241 -3.96 -15.82 4.52
CA GLY A 241 -5.02 -15.84 5.52
C GLY A 241 -5.68 -14.47 5.69
N PRO A 242 -6.45 -14.28 6.78
CA PRO A 242 -7.25 -13.07 6.98
C PRO A 242 -6.32 -11.87 7.27
N VAL A 243 -6.31 -10.86 6.42
CA VAL A 243 -5.43 -9.68 6.51
C VAL A 243 -6.21 -8.42 6.11
N SER A 244 -5.81 -7.26 6.64
CA SER A 244 -6.40 -5.97 6.29
C SER A 244 -6.34 -5.75 4.79
N THR A 245 -7.46 -5.39 4.17
CA THR A 245 -7.53 -5.14 2.72
C THR A 245 -8.17 -3.78 2.46
N LEU A 246 -7.59 -3.01 1.54
CA LEU A 246 -8.13 -1.73 1.09
C LEU A 246 -8.63 -1.85 -0.35
N ILE A 247 -9.77 -1.23 -0.63
CA ILE A 247 -10.06 -0.78 -2.00
C ILE A 247 -9.44 0.60 -2.19
N GLU A 248 -8.43 0.67 -3.04
CA GLU A 248 -7.77 1.91 -3.42
C GLU A 248 -8.40 2.49 -4.68
N TRP A 249 -8.64 3.80 -4.64
CA TRP A 249 -9.23 4.55 -5.74
C TRP A 249 -8.82 6.02 -5.63
N ASP A 250 -7.90 6.45 -6.48
CA ASP A 250 -7.23 7.75 -6.35
C ASP A 250 -7.52 8.72 -7.49
N GLU A 251 -7.71 8.20 -8.70
CA GLU A 251 -8.12 8.99 -9.85
C GLU A 251 -9.59 8.73 -10.20
N ASP A 252 -10.28 9.75 -10.72
CA ASP A 252 -11.70 9.69 -11.06
C ASP A 252 -12.57 9.08 -9.93
N ILE A 253 -12.35 9.60 -8.71
CA ILE A 253 -12.97 9.11 -7.47
C ILE A 253 -14.50 8.97 -7.66
N PRO A 254 -15.07 7.75 -7.49
CA PRO A 254 -16.45 7.47 -7.81
C PRO A 254 -17.37 7.96 -6.68
N PRO A 255 -18.69 7.93 -6.86
CA PRO A 255 -19.62 8.10 -5.74
C PRO A 255 -19.33 7.10 -4.61
N LEU A 256 -19.49 7.51 -3.35
CA LEU A 256 -19.18 6.68 -2.18
C LEU A 256 -19.88 5.32 -2.22
N ALA A 257 -21.14 5.27 -2.65
CA ALA A 257 -21.89 4.02 -2.77
C ALA A 257 -21.21 2.98 -3.68
N MET A 258 -20.52 3.41 -4.74
CA MET A 258 -19.77 2.52 -5.63
C MET A 258 -18.50 1.99 -4.95
N LEU A 259 -17.75 2.87 -4.29
CA LEU A 259 -16.57 2.48 -3.51
C LEU A 259 -16.92 1.47 -2.40
N LEU A 260 -18.03 1.70 -1.68
CA LEU A 260 -18.53 0.79 -0.66
C LEU A 260 -19.02 -0.55 -1.23
N ALA A 261 -19.54 -0.57 -2.47
CA ALA A 261 -19.93 -1.81 -3.14
C ALA A 261 -18.71 -2.67 -3.50
N GLU A 262 -17.60 -2.07 -3.95
CA GLU A 262 -16.34 -2.79 -4.18
C GLU A 262 -15.75 -3.30 -2.86
N ALA A 263 -15.83 -2.52 -1.78
CA ALA A 263 -15.40 -2.96 -0.45
C ALA A 263 -16.22 -4.16 0.05
N GLU A 264 -17.53 -4.17 -0.19
CA GLU A 264 -18.37 -5.33 0.12
C GLU A 264 -18.01 -6.54 -0.75
N ARG A 265 -17.70 -6.33 -2.04
CA ARG A 265 -17.20 -7.40 -2.91
C ARG A 265 -15.90 -7.99 -2.37
N ALA A 266 -14.95 -7.16 -1.92
CA ALA A 266 -13.71 -7.64 -1.29
C ALA A 266 -13.98 -8.46 -0.02
N ARG A 267 -14.97 -8.07 0.78
CA ARG A 267 -15.39 -8.83 1.97
C ARG A 267 -15.90 -10.22 1.59
N VAL A 268 -16.80 -10.31 0.61
CA VAL A 268 -17.35 -11.57 0.12
C VAL A 268 -16.23 -12.47 -0.43
N VAL A 269 -15.37 -11.94 -1.31
CA VAL A 269 -14.27 -12.73 -1.89
C VAL A 269 -13.29 -13.21 -0.82
N ARG A 270 -13.01 -12.38 0.19
CA ARG A 270 -12.17 -12.75 1.34
C ARG A 270 -12.78 -13.90 2.14
N GLU A 271 -14.06 -13.82 2.48
CA GLU A 271 -14.77 -14.86 3.24
C GLU A 271 -14.86 -16.17 2.47
N GLU A 272 -15.15 -16.12 1.17
CA GLU A 272 -15.10 -17.27 0.28
C GLU A 272 -13.70 -17.89 0.24
N ALA A 273 -12.65 -17.09 0.07
CA ALA A 273 -11.27 -17.57 0.03
C ALA A 273 -10.87 -18.29 1.33
N LEU A 274 -11.23 -17.72 2.48
CA LEU A 274 -10.91 -18.25 3.80
C LEU A 274 -11.70 -19.51 4.17
N SER A 275 -12.93 -19.66 3.67
CA SER A 275 -13.74 -20.86 3.89
C SER A 275 -13.21 -22.08 3.12
N HIS A 276 -12.58 -21.86 1.96
CA HIS A 276 -11.99 -22.92 1.14
C HIS A 276 -10.56 -23.33 1.57
N ALA A 277 -9.93 -22.55 2.47
CA ALA A 277 -8.59 -22.83 3.00
C ALA A 277 -8.59 -23.70 4.27
N LYS A 278 -9.78 -24.03 4.79
CA LYS A 278 -9.99 -24.97 5.91
C LYS A 278 -10.26 -26.37 5.40
#